data_AF-A0A0S8KET6-F1
#
_entry.id   AF-A0A0S8KET6-F1
#
_cell.length_a   1.000
_cell.length_b   1.000
_cell.length_c   1.000
_cell.angle_alpha   90.00
_cell.angle_beta   90.00
_cell.angle_gamma   90.00
#
_symmetry.space_group_name_H-M   'P 1'
#
loop_
_entity.id
_entity.type
_entity.pdbx_description
1 polymer ?
#
loop_
_entity_poly.entity_id
_entity_poly.type
_entity_poly.pdbx_seq_one_letter_code
_entity_poly.pdbx_strand_id
1 'polypeptide(L)'
;QIDWACHDNNTEYLVSEMIDFDVAIGKAIDFARKNRETLVIVTGDHETGALAIENGHMESGEVSGLFGSEGHTGVMIPVFAYGPGAEKFAGIYENTDIFDKMTGLLDLD
;
A
#
# COMPACT_ATOMS: atom_id res chain seq x y z
N GLN A 1 -0.62 7.34 8.63
CA GLN A 1 -1.97 7.60 9.16
C GLN A 1 -3.00 7.71 8.03
N ILE A 2 -2.78 6.97 6.92
CA ILE A 2 -3.67 6.95 5.75
C ILE A 2 -5.11 6.59 6.14
N ASP A 3 -5.26 5.57 6.99
CA ASP A 3 -6.54 5.12 7.52
C ASP A 3 -7.31 6.23 8.26
N TRP A 4 -6.66 6.92 9.19
CA TRP A 4 -7.28 8.03 9.94
C TRP A 4 -7.70 9.18 9.04
N ALA A 5 -6.88 9.52 8.05
CA ALA A 5 -7.25 10.54 7.07
C ALA A 5 -8.51 10.17 6.27
N CYS A 6 -8.66 8.88 5.94
CA CYS A 6 -9.87 8.38 5.29
C CYS A 6 -11.07 8.32 6.24
N HIS A 7 -10.90 7.95 7.51
CA HIS A 7 -11.97 8.03 8.51
C HIS A 7 -12.51 9.46 8.67
N ASP A 8 -11.63 10.45 8.58
CA ASP A 8 -11.97 11.88 8.63
C ASP A 8 -12.45 12.44 7.27
N ASN A 9 -12.52 11.61 6.21
CA ASN A 9 -12.85 12.00 4.84
C ASN A 9 -12.01 13.20 4.33
N ASN A 10 -10.75 13.25 4.71
CA ASN A 10 -9.87 14.40 4.47
C ASN A 10 -8.85 14.08 3.38
N THR A 11 -9.10 14.56 2.15
CA THR A 11 -8.24 14.31 0.98
C THR A 11 -6.85 14.92 1.14
N GLU A 12 -6.73 16.14 1.68
CA GLU A 12 -5.43 16.79 1.83
C GLU A 12 -4.54 16.04 2.83
N TYR A 13 -5.13 15.64 3.97
CA TYR A 13 -4.45 14.83 4.97
C TYR A 13 -4.03 13.47 4.39
N LEU A 14 -4.93 12.82 3.64
CA LEU A 14 -4.65 11.55 2.97
C LEU A 14 -3.46 11.67 2.01
N VAL A 15 -3.46 12.70 1.14
CA VAL A 15 -2.37 12.92 0.18
C VAL A 15 -1.04 13.11 0.90
N SER A 16 -1.01 13.90 1.98
CA SER A 16 0.20 14.08 2.78
C SER A 16 0.72 12.75 3.34
N GLU A 17 -0.15 11.93 3.92
CA GLU A 17 0.24 10.64 4.52
C GLU A 17 0.65 9.60 3.47
N MET A 18 0.06 9.64 2.27
CA MET A 18 0.51 8.82 1.13
C MET A 18 1.90 9.23 0.64
N ILE A 19 2.23 10.53 0.62
CA ILE A 19 3.57 11.03 0.26
C ILE A 19 4.60 10.56 1.29
N ASP A 20 4.29 10.67 2.59
CA ASP A 20 5.18 10.19 3.65
C ASP A 20 5.44 8.67 3.54
N PHE A 21 4.40 7.89 3.20
CA PHE A 21 4.54 6.46 2.97
C PHE A 21 5.38 6.15 1.72
N ASP A 22 5.20 6.88 0.61
CA ASP A 22 6.02 6.73 -0.61
C ASP A 22 7.51 7.00 -0.33
N VAL A 23 7.82 8.05 0.45
CA VAL A 23 9.20 8.33 0.86
C VAL A 23 9.79 7.17 1.66
N ALA A 24 9.02 6.57 2.56
CA ALA A 24 9.46 5.40 3.34
C ALA A 24 9.69 4.16 2.46
N ILE A 25 8.78 3.87 1.52
CA ILE A 25 8.93 2.80 0.53
C ILE A 25 10.20 3.02 -0.29
N GLY A 26 10.45 4.25 -0.74
CA GLY A 26 11.67 4.61 -1.47
C GLY A 26 12.94 4.24 -0.71
N LYS A 27 12.98 4.46 0.61
CA LYS A 27 14.13 4.04 1.46
C LYS A 27 14.27 2.51 1.53
N ALA A 28 13.17 1.79 1.66
CA ALA A 28 13.19 0.32 1.69
C ALA A 28 13.68 -0.27 0.35
N ILE A 29 13.21 0.27 -0.78
CA ILE A 29 13.65 -0.13 -2.12
C ILE A 29 15.13 0.20 -2.33
N ASP A 30 15.60 1.38 -1.91
CA ASP A 30 17.02 1.74 -2.01
C ASP A 30 17.92 0.82 -1.18
N PHE A 31 17.45 0.36 -0.02
CA PHE A 31 18.14 -0.66 0.75
C PHE A 31 18.17 -2.01 0.00
N ALA A 32 17.04 -2.48 -0.50
CA ALA A 32 16.96 -3.75 -1.24
C ALA A 32 17.73 -3.74 -2.58
N ARG A 33 17.91 -2.58 -3.21
CA ARG A 33 18.79 -2.43 -4.37
C ARG A 33 20.26 -2.66 -4.03
N LYS A 34 20.69 -2.21 -2.84
CA LYS A 34 22.07 -2.38 -2.34
C LYS A 34 22.27 -3.78 -1.77
N ASN A 35 21.31 -4.27 -0.99
CA ASN A 35 21.28 -5.62 -0.45
C ASN A 35 20.38 -6.50 -1.33
N ARG A 36 21.00 -7.15 -2.31
CA ARG A 36 20.31 -7.98 -3.33
C ARG A 36 19.71 -9.28 -2.78
N GLU A 37 19.72 -9.47 -1.47
CA GLU A 37 19.10 -10.58 -0.74
C GLU A 37 17.90 -10.10 0.10
N THR A 38 17.40 -8.90 -0.18
CA THR A 38 16.23 -8.32 0.50
C THR A 38 15.00 -8.36 -0.40
N LEU A 39 13.90 -8.88 0.15
CA LEU A 39 12.56 -8.77 -0.41
C LEU A 39 11.80 -7.65 0.32
N VAL A 40 11.18 -6.75 -0.44
CA VAL A 40 10.26 -5.72 0.07
C VAL A 40 8.85 -6.07 -0.40
N ILE A 41 7.90 -6.11 0.54
CA ILE A 41 6.47 -6.32 0.28
C ILE A 41 5.74 -5.09 0.81
N VAL A 42 4.84 -4.52 0.00
CA VAL A 42 4.02 -3.35 0.33
C VAL A 42 2.56 -3.70 0.07
N THR A 43 1.71 -3.52 1.07
CA THR A 43 0.26 -3.72 0.95
C THR A 43 -0.47 -2.88 2.01
N GLY A 44 -1.79 -2.85 1.94
CA GLY A 44 -2.66 -2.37 3.02
C GLY A 44 -3.33 -3.54 3.73
N ASP A 45 -3.78 -3.31 4.95
CA ASP A 45 -4.58 -4.26 5.73
C ASP A 45 -6.05 -4.25 5.31
N HIS A 46 -6.59 -3.08 4.96
CA HIS A 46 -7.92 -2.90 4.37
C HIS A 46 -8.03 -1.55 3.63
N GLU A 47 -9.18 -1.30 2.99
CA GLU A 47 -9.54 0.01 2.47
C GLU A 47 -10.41 0.74 3.48
N THR A 48 -10.28 2.07 3.50
CA THR A 48 -11.07 2.94 4.38
C THR A 48 -11.63 4.10 3.58
N GLY A 49 -12.92 4.39 3.77
CA GLY A 49 -13.56 5.58 3.24
C GLY A 49 -14.38 5.40 1.95
N ALA A 50 -14.27 4.24 1.27
CA ALA A 50 -14.83 4.03 -0.07
C ALA A 50 -14.40 5.14 -1.05
N LEU A 51 -13.11 5.49 -1.03
CA LEU A 51 -12.60 6.66 -1.74
C LEU A 51 -12.71 6.48 -3.26
N ALA A 52 -13.31 7.48 -3.92
CA ALA A 52 -13.26 7.66 -5.36
C ALA A 52 -12.50 8.95 -5.69
N ILE A 53 -11.49 8.86 -6.55
CA ILE A 53 -10.81 10.05 -7.09
C ILE A 53 -11.75 10.69 -8.11
N GLU A 54 -12.17 11.92 -7.85
CA GLU A 54 -13.09 12.66 -8.72
C GLU A 54 -12.32 13.50 -9.75
N ASN A 55 -11.32 14.26 -9.30
CA ASN A 55 -10.55 15.19 -10.12
C ASN A 55 -9.10 15.30 -9.63
N GLY A 56 -8.24 15.88 -10.47
CA GLY A 56 -6.91 16.32 -10.08
C GLY A 56 -6.32 17.28 -11.10
N HIS A 57 -5.37 18.10 -10.65
CA HIS A 57 -4.70 19.08 -11.48
C HIS A 57 -3.18 18.98 -11.32
N MET A 58 -2.52 18.44 -12.36
CA MET A 58 -1.10 18.11 -12.30
C MET A 58 -0.19 19.34 -12.10
N GLU A 59 -0.56 20.51 -12.61
CA GLU A 59 0.24 21.72 -12.48
C GLU A 59 0.24 22.27 -11.04
N SER A 60 -0.90 22.18 -10.34
CA SER A 60 -1.02 22.60 -8.94
C SER A 60 -0.74 21.49 -7.93
N GLY A 61 -0.75 20.22 -8.36
CA GLY A 61 -0.65 19.06 -7.48
C GLY A 61 -1.96 18.75 -6.72
N GLU A 62 -3.08 19.34 -7.14
CA GLU A 62 -4.37 19.15 -6.49
C GLU A 62 -4.98 17.78 -6.80
N VAL A 63 -5.59 17.15 -5.79
CA VAL A 63 -6.37 15.91 -5.90
C VAL A 63 -7.67 16.11 -5.15
N SER A 64 -8.79 15.74 -5.76
CA SER A 64 -10.11 15.78 -5.14
C SER A 64 -10.66 14.36 -5.00
N GLY A 65 -11.03 13.99 -3.77
CA GLY A 65 -11.62 12.71 -3.42
C GLY A 65 -13.07 12.84 -2.95
N LEU A 66 -13.89 11.87 -3.32
CA LEU A 66 -15.23 11.65 -2.76
C LEU A 66 -15.19 10.40 -1.89
N PHE A 67 -15.74 10.51 -0.68
CA PHE A 67 -15.82 9.40 0.26
C PHE A 67 -17.26 8.92 0.39
N GLY A 68 -17.44 7.61 0.35
CA GLY A 68 -18.74 6.95 0.48
C GLY A 68 -19.03 6.42 1.88
N SER A 69 -18.05 6.45 2.79
CA SER A 69 -18.11 5.87 4.14
C SER A 69 -17.16 6.60 5.08
N GLU A 70 -17.41 6.57 6.38
CA GLU A 70 -16.41 6.90 7.43
C GLU A 70 -15.80 5.62 8.04
N GLY A 71 -16.03 4.46 7.42
CA GLY A 71 -15.54 3.16 7.90
C GLY A 71 -14.76 2.42 6.82
N HIS A 72 -14.40 1.18 7.14
CA HIS A 72 -13.66 0.31 6.22
C HIS A 72 -14.58 -0.24 5.11
N THR A 73 -13.98 -0.66 4.00
CA THR A 73 -14.68 -1.43 2.95
C THR A 73 -13.97 -2.74 2.64
N GLY A 74 -14.68 -3.63 1.91
CA GLY A 74 -14.20 -4.96 1.53
C GLY A 74 -13.59 -5.04 0.13
N VAL A 75 -13.13 -3.94 -0.45
CA VAL A 75 -12.45 -3.99 -1.75
C VAL A 75 -11.10 -4.70 -1.63
N MET A 76 -10.68 -5.39 -2.69
CA MET A 76 -9.37 -6.03 -2.73
C MET A 76 -8.25 -4.99 -2.64
N ILE A 77 -7.23 -5.29 -1.84
CA ILE A 77 -6.05 -4.43 -1.67
C ILE A 77 -4.90 -4.96 -2.51
N PRO A 78 -4.14 -4.09 -3.21
CA PRO A 78 -2.99 -4.52 -3.96
C PRO A 78 -1.85 -5.00 -3.04
N VAL A 79 -1.12 -6.00 -3.52
CA VAL A 79 0.18 -6.39 -2.96
C VAL A 79 1.25 -6.06 -4.01
N PHE A 80 2.23 -5.25 -3.63
CA PHE A 80 3.41 -4.96 -4.43
C PHE A 80 4.62 -5.64 -3.81
N ALA A 81 5.50 -6.19 -4.63
CA ALA A 81 6.71 -6.84 -4.17
C ALA A 81 7.91 -6.48 -5.06
N TYR A 82 9.09 -6.32 -4.44
CA TYR A 82 10.35 -6.05 -5.11
C TYR A 82 11.50 -6.83 -4.45
N GLY A 83 12.31 -7.50 -5.25
CA GLY A 83 13.47 -8.29 -4.78
C GLY A 83 13.32 -9.79 -5.10
N PRO A 84 14.22 -10.64 -4.58
CA PRO A 84 14.15 -12.09 -4.77
C PRO A 84 12.84 -12.67 -4.21
N GLY A 85 12.17 -13.52 -4.98
CA GLY A 85 10.91 -14.16 -4.57
C GLY A 85 9.66 -13.29 -4.76
N ALA A 86 9.79 -12.06 -5.28
CA ALA A 86 8.66 -11.15 -5.51
C ALA A 86 7.58 -11.76 -6.43
N GLU A 87 7.96 -12.63 -7.37
CA GLU A 87 7.04 -13.33 -8.26
C GLU A 87 6.03 -14.23 -7.52
N LYS A 88 6.32 -14.65 -6.28
CA LYS A 88 5.39 -15.43 -5.46
C LYS A 88 4.19 -14.63 -4.94
N PHE A 89 4.26 -13.30 -5.02
CA PHE A 89 3.22 -12.36 -4.57
C PHE A 89 2.34 -11.83 -5.73
N ALA A 90 2.46 -12.41 -6.92
CA ALA A 90 1.55 -12.11 -8.02
C ALA A 90 0.24 -12.92 -7.91
N GLY A 91 -0.86 -12.34 -8.40
CA GLY A 91 -2.16 -13.00 -8.47
C GLY A 91 -3.16 -12.50 -7.42
N ILE A 92 -4.23 -13.26 -7.22
CA ILE A 92 -5.29 -13.00 -6.23
C ILE A 92 -5.24 -14.13 -5.22
N TYR A 93 -5.17 -13.79 -3.94
CA TYR A 93 -5.06 -14.73 -2.83
C TYR A 93 -5.50 -14.05 -1.53
N GLU A 94 -5.73 -14.84 -0.48
CA GLU A 94 -6.13 -14.33 0.84
C GLU A 94 -4.94 -13.69 1.55
N ASN A 95 -5.18 -12.70 2.42
CA ASN A 95 -4.10 -12.03 3.15
C ASN A 95 -3.29 -12.99 4.05
N THR A 96 -3.89 -14.09 4.50
CA THR A 96 -3.23 -15.15 5.27
C THR A 96 -2.10 -15.81 4.48
N ASP A 97 -2.24 -15.90 3.16
CA ASP A 97 -1.24 -16.53 2.30
C ASP A 97 0.07 -15.72 2.27
N ILE A 98 0.05 -14.43 2.64
CA ILE A 98 1.26 -13.61 2.75
C ILE A 98 2.20 -14.19 3.81
N PHE A 99 1.66 -14.65 4.95
CA PHE A 99 2.46 -15.27 6.02
C PHE A 99 3.13 -16.55 5.53
N ASP A 100 2.37 -17.43 4.87
CA ASP A 100 2.89 -18.70 4.34
C ASP A 100 3.94 -18.47 3.24
N LYS A 101 3.72 -17.48 2.36
CA LYS A 101 4.70 -17.10 1.34
C LYS A 101 6.00 -16.56 1.95
N MET A 102 5.91 -15.78 3.03
CA MET A 102 7.07 -15.23 3.72
C MET A 102 7.88 -16.31 4.45
N THR A 103 7.20 -17.18 5.21
CA THR A 103 7.85 -18.27 5.95
C THR A 103 8.54 -19.27 5.02
N GLY A 104 7.88 -19.65 3.93
CA GLY A 104 8.47 -20.51 2.90
C GLY A 104 9.58 -19.87 2.05
N LEU A 105 9.83 -18.56 2.18
CA LEU A 105 11.01 -17.89 1.59
C LEU A 105 12.18 -17.78 2.57
N LEU A 106 11.91 -17.89 3.87
CA LEU A 106 12.91 -17.83 4.93
C LEU A 106 13.32 -19.22 5.44
N ASP A 107 12.80 -20.29 4.83
CA ASP A 107 12.97 -21.68 5.26
C ASP A 107 12.59 -21.87 6.74
N LEU A 108 11.46 -21.27 7.15
CA LEU A 108 10.94 -21.30 8.53
C LEU A 108 9.75 -22.27 8.72
N ASP A 109 9.47 -23.09 7.72
CA ASP A 109 8.38 -24.08 7.71
C ASP A 109 8.61 -25.24 8.69
#